data_AF-A0A2G6I8H5-F1
#
_entry.id   AF-A0A2G6I8H5-F1
#
_cell.length_a   1.000
_cell.length_b   1.000
_cell.length_c   1.000
_cell.angle_alpha   90.00
_cell.angle_beta   90.00
_cell.angle_gamma   90.00
#
_symmetry.space_group_name_H-M   'P 1'
#
loop_
_entity.id
_entity.type
_entity.pdbx_description
1 polymer ?
#
loop_
_entity_poly.entity_id
_entity_poly.type
_entity_poly.pdbx_seq_one_letter_code
_entity_poly.pdbx_strand_id
1 'polypeptide(L)'
;MLSEQLQAFMRAGGTLAVMGETRPDLWLPHVGFEPREVNFWWWLEEGADLGVTMCAPGHKVNDYITKADATYHIHGVLTPLAEGQISLIDNAEGECLMFEDTTSYAPGRLVVTTLDPFFHHGMFFMPATTRFLLGLLPWLADTHGAGTGRQKSA
;
A
#
# COMPACT_ATOMS: atom_id res chain seq x y z
N MET A 1 4.86 21.45 -11.36
CA MET A 1 3.50 20.93 -11.06
C MET A 1 3.52 20.10 -9.78
N LEU A 2 2.38 19.83 -9.13
CA LEU A 2 2.34 19.07 -7.86
C LEU A 2 3.04 17.71 -7.96
N SER A 3 2.86 16.99 -9.08
CA SER A 3 3.55 15.73 -9.35
C SER A 3 5.08 15.85 -9.23
N GLU A 4 5.68 16.85 -9.87
CA GLU A 4 7.13 17.06 -9.84
C GLU A 4 7.63 17.39 -8.43
N GLN A 5 6.82 18.08 -7.62
CA GLN A 5 7.15 18.39 -6.22
C GLN A 5 7.16 17.13 -5.36
N LEU A 6 6.20 16.22 -5.55
CA LEU A 6 6.15 14.94 -4.86
C LEU A 6 7.31 14.03 -5.28
N GLN A 7 7.64 14.00 -6.57
CA GLN A 7 8.81 13.28 -7.06
C GLN A 7 10.11 13.85 -6.49
N ALA A 8 10.26 15.18 -6.46
CA ALA A 8 11.42 15.83 -5.85
C ALA A 8 11.53 15.53 -4.34
N PHE A 9 10.40 15.51 -3.61
CA PHE A 9 10.36 15.11 -2.20
C PHE A 9 10.89 13.68 -1.99
N MET A 10 10.44 12.72 -2.81
CA MET A 10 10.98 11.36 -2.74
C MET A 10 12.46 11.31 -3.11
N ARG A 11 12.89 11.96 -4.19
CA ARG A 11 14.32 12.03 -4.57
C ARG A 11 15.20 12.71 -3.51
N ALA A 12 14.62 13.43 -2.56
CA ALA A 12 15.32 13.98 -1.39
C ALA A 12 15.33 13.05 -0.16
N GLY A 13 14.86 11.81 -0.29
CA GLY A 13 14.75 10.82 0.80
C GLY A 13 13.37 10.73 1.44
N GLY A 14 12.38 11.44 0.91
CA GLY A 14 11.00 11.38 1.39
C GLY A 14 10.32 10.03 1.12
N THR A 15 9.34 9.70 1.95
CA THR A 15 8.43 8.57 1.72
C THR A 15 7.07 9.09 1.31
N LEU A 16 6.61 8.74 0.11
CA LEU A 16 5.24 9.03 -0.34
C LEU A 16 4.39 7.77 -0.20
N ALA A 17 3.34 7.85 0.62
CA ALA A 17 2.32 6.81 0.70
C ALA A 17 1.05 7.30 -0.03
N VAL A 18 0.61 6.54 -1.02
CA VAL A 18 -0.58 6.82 -1.84
C VAL A 18 -1.60 5.71 -1.61
N MET A 19 -2.84 6.07 -1.33
CA MET A 19 -3.86 5.13 -0.89
C MET A 19 -5.19 5.39 -1.59
N GLY A 20 -5.96 4.33 -1.76
CA GLY A 20 -7.35 4.36 -2.23
C GLY A 20 -7.55 5.04 -3.58
N GLU A 21 -8.71 5.68 -3.71
CA GLU A 21 -9.20 6.37 -4.91
C GLU A 21 -8.49 7.71 -5.23
N THR A 22 -7.23 7.87 -4.83
CA THR A 22 -6.42 9.06 -5.19
C THR A 22 -5.91 9.04 -6.63
N ARG A 23 -6.11 7.93 -7.34
CA ARG A 23 -5.80 7.75 -8.78
C ARG A 23 -4.38 8.19 -9.17
N PRO A 24 -3.33 7.61 -8.54
CA PRO A 24 -1.94 7.95 -8.86
C PRO A 24 -1.56 7.75 -10.32
N ASP A 25 -2.24 6.87 -11.05
CA ASP A 25 -2.07 6.68 -12.49
C ASP A 25 -2.27 7.98 -13.30
N LEU A 26 -3.05 8.93 -12.79
CA LEU A 26 -3.35 10.19 -13.46
C LEU A 26 -2.29 11.28 -13.21
N TRP A 27 -1.45 11.13 -12.19
CA TRP A 27 -0.56 12.23 -11.77
C TRP A 27 0.84 11.79 -11.37
N LEU A 28 1.12 10.50 -11.15
CA LEU A 28 2.46 9.98 -10.89
C LEU A 28 2.88 9.08 -12.06
N PRO A 29 4.09 9.26 -12.62
CA PRO A 29 4.53 8.41 -13.72
C PRO A 29 4.78 6.98 -13.22
N HIS A 30 4.66 6.02 -14.15
CA HIS A 30 4.94 4.60 -13.90
C HIS A 30 4.05 3.93 -12.85
N VAL A 31 2.87 4.50 -12.55
CA VAL A 31 1.83 3.82 -11.76
C VAL A 31 0.70 3.41 -12.70
N GLY A 32 0.49 2.10 -12.83
CA GLY A 32 -0.67 1.55 -13.52
C GLY A 32 -1.85 1.37 -12.57
N PHE A 33 -3.07 1.55 -13.07
CA PHE A 33 -4.30 1.27 -12.33
C PHE A 33 -5.37 0.75 -13.28
N GLU A 34 -5.99 -0.37 -12.93
CA GLU A 34 -7.15 -0.89 -13.62
C GLU A 34 -8.30 -1.07 -12.60
N PRO A 35 -9.47 -0.45 -12.81
CA PRO A 35 -10.57 -0.57 -11.87
C PRO A 35 -11.09 -2.02 -11.81
N ARG A 36 -11.56 -2.41 -10.63
CA ARG A 36 -12.30 -3.66 -10.41
C ARG A 36 -13.67 -3.29 -9.86
N GLU A 37 -14.64 -4.16 -10.07
CA GLU A 37 -15.94 -3.97 -9.44
C GLU A 37 -15.76 -4.05 -7.92
N VAL A 38 -16.27 -3.03 -7.21
CA VAL A 38 -16.13 -2.97 -5.77
C VAL A 38 -17.01 -4.05 -5.15
N ASN A 39 -16.37 -5.01 -4.50
CA ASN A 39 -17.02 -6.09 -3.79
C ASN A 39 -17.51 -5.61 -2.41
N PHE A 40 -18.71 -5.06 -2.34
CA PHE A 40 -19.31 -4.72 -1.06
C PHE A 40 -19.93 -5.95 -0.37
N TRP A 41 -19.83 -6.02 0.95
CA TRP A 41 -20.58 -6.92 1.85
C TRP A 41 -20.23 -8.40 1.85
N TRP A 42 -19.20 -8.83 1.11
CA TRP A 42 -18.74 -10.24 1.11
C TRP A 42 -18.39 -10.75 2.52
N TRP A 43 -17.90 -9.88 3.42
CA TRP A 43 -17.54 -10.24 4.79
C TRP A 43 -18.74 -10.56 5.70
N LEU A 44 -19.97 -10.37 5.21
CA LEU A 44 -21.18 -10.83 5.89
C LEU A 44 -21.49 -12.30 5.61
N GLU A 45 -20.88 -12.89 4.56
CA GLU A 45 -21.05 -14.29 4.23
C GLU A 45 -20.18 -15.17 5.15
N GLU A 46 -20.76 -16.25 5.66
CA GLU A 46 -20.06 -17.16 6.57
C GLU A 46 -18.90 -17.85 5.84
N GLY A 47 -17.69 -17.69 6.37
CA GLY A 47 -16.48 -18.30 5.80
C GLY A 47 -15.93 -17.58 4.56
N ALA A 48 -16.41 -16.38 4.24
CA ALA A 48 -15.93 -15.64 3.09
C ALA A 48 -14.44 -15.27 3.20
N ASP A 49 -13.72 -15.45 2.09
CA ASP A 49 -12.31 -15.14 1.94
C ASP A 49 -12.11 -14.51 0.56
N LEU A 50 -11.56 -13.30 0.52
CA LEU A 50 -11.21 -12.65 -0.76
C LEU A 50 -9.94 -13.21 -1.41
N GLY A 51 -9.31 -14.21 -0.79
CA GLY A 51 -8.08 -14.81 -1.31
C GLY A 51 -6.88 -13.87 -1.27
N VAL A 52 -6.95 -12.79 -0.48
CA VAL A 52 -5.84 -11.84 -0.32
C VAL A 52 -4.59 -12.57 0.15
N THR A 53 -3.45 -12.27 -0.47
CA THR A 53 -2.16 -12.91 -0.18
C THR A 53 -1.10 -11.87 0.15
N MET A 54 -0.24 -12.17 1.14
CA MET A 54 0.96 -11.39 1.43
C MET A 54 2.12 -11.93 0.58
N CYS A 55 2.53 -11.19 -0.45
CA CYS A 55 3.31 -11.75 -1.57
C CYS A 55 4.83 -11.73 -1.35
N ALA A 56 5.31 -10.96 -0.38
CA ALA A 56 6.74 -10.80 -0.11
C ALA A 56 7.08 -11.35 1.29
N PRO A 57 7.27 -12.68 1.48
CA PRO A 57 7.33 -13.33 2.79
C PRO A 57 8.46 -12.83 3.71
N GLY A 58 9.57 -12.33 3.16
CA GLY A 58 10.67 -11.73 3.92
C GLY A 58 10.58 -10.21 4.11
N HIS A 59 9.51 -9.58 3.64
CA HIS A 59 9.36 -8.13 3.69
C HIS A 59 8.93 -7.66 5.08
N LYS A 60 9.56 -6.59 5.58
CA LYS A 60 9.29 -6.05 6.93
C LYS A 60 7.84 -5.62 7.15
N VAL A 61 7.06 -5.41 6.09
CA VAL A 61 5.61 -5.11 6.20
C VAL A 61 4.85 -6.23 6.93
N ASN A 62 5.29 -7.48 6.79
CA ASN A 62 4.63 -8.65 7.38
C ASN A 62 4.78 -8.71 8.91
N ASP A 63 5.70 -7.93 9.49
CA ASP A 63 5.82 -7.78 10.95
C ASP A 63 4.70 -6.89 11.52
N TYR A 64 3.98 -6.15 10.67
CA TYR A 64 3.01 -5.12 11.06
C TYR A 64 1.61 -5.35 10.49
N ILE A 65 1.51 -5.94 9.30
CA ILE A 65 0.24 -6.16 8.58
C ILE A 65 0.09 -7.64 8.29
N THR A 66 -1.05 -8.21 8.67
CA THR A 66 -1.42 -9.59 8.33
C THR A 66 -2.42 -9.61 7.16
N LYS A 67 -2.62 -10.80 6.56
CA LYS A 67 -3.70 -11.02 5.57
C LYS A 67 -5.04 -10.47 6.08
N ALA A 68 -5.41 -10.79 7.32
CA ALA A 68 -6.69 -10.41 7.91
C ALA A 68 -6.86 -8.89 8.09
N ASP A 69 -5.78 -8.13 8.13
CA ASP A 69 -5.82 -6.67 8.19
C ASP A 69 -6.03 -6.05 6.81
N ALA A 70 -5.56 -6.74 5.76
CA ALA A 70 -5.66 -6.33 4.37
C ALA A 70 -6.90 -6.89 3.63
N THR A 71 -7.72 -7.70 4.28
CA THR A 71 -8.90 -8.33 3.64
C THR A 71 -10.16 -7.50 3.91
N TYR A 72 -10.48 -6.58 3.00
CA TYR A 72 -11.72 -5.80 2.87
C TYR A 72 -11.94 -5.47 1.38
N HIS A 73 -12.94 -4.65 1.00
CA HIS A 73 -13.22 -4.43 -0.42
C HIS A 73 -12.05 -3.79 -1.17
N ILE A 74 -11.98 -4.10 -2.45
CA ILE A 74 -10.95 -3.61 -3.38
C ILE A 74 -11.58 -2.66 -4.40
N HIS A 75 -10.82 -1.68 -4.88
CA HIS A 75 -11.29 -0.73 -5.90
C HIS A 75 -10.70 -0.97 -7.29
N GLY A 76 -9.66 -1.79 -7.35
CA GLY A 76 -8.87 -1.98 -8.54
C GLY A 76 -7.56 -2.67 -8.22
N VAL A 77 -6.74 -2.79 -9.24
CA VAL A 77 -5.42 -3.42 -9.17
C VAL A 77 -4.37 -2.51 -9.80
N LEU A 78 -3.15 -2.61 -9.30
CA LEU A 78 -1.99 -1.85 -9.76
C LEU A 78 -1.31 -2.62 -10.89
N THR A 79 -1.66 -2.29 -12.12
CA THR A 79 -1.18 -3.00 -13.32
C THR A 79 -1.00 -2.08 -14.52
N PRO A 80 0.07 -2.27 -15.32
CA PRO A 80 1.21 -3.13 -15.04
C PRO A 80 2.08 -2.58 -13.90
N LEU A 81 2.79 -3.45 -13.19
CA LEU A 81 3.88 -3.04 -12.31
C LEU A 81 5.12 -2.68 -13.15
N ALA A 82 5.77 -1.58 -12.79
CA ALA A 82 7.03 -1.17 -13.39
C ALA A 82 8.23 -1.89 -12.75
N GLU A 83 9.40 -1.80 -13.40
CA GLU A 83 10.65 -2.29 -12.81
C GLU A 83 10.90 -1.62 -11.45
N GLY A 84 11.28 -2.43 -10.45
CA GLY A 84 11.54 -1.96 -9.08
C GLY A 84 10.30 -1.90 -8.18
N GLN A 85 9.09 -2.06 -8.71
CA GLN A 85 7.87 -2.19 -7.92
C GLN A 85 7.68 -3.62 -7.43
N ILE A 86 7.69 -3.81 -6.11
CA ILE A 86 7.53 -5.10 -5.45
C ILE A 86 6.08 -5.19 -4.94
N SER A 87 5.31 -6.16 -5.43
CA SER A 87 3.98 -6.42 -4.85
C SER A 87 4.11 -6.96 -3.42
N LEU A 88 3.38 -6.33 -2.50
CA LEU A 88 3.30 -6.70 -1.09
C LEU A 88 2.00 -7.45 -0.77
N ILE A 89 0.91 -7.09 -1.46
CA ILE A 89 -0.42 -7.65 -1.25
C ILE A 89 -1.06 -7.86 -2.63
N ASP A 90 -1.56 -9.07 -2.89
CA ASP A 90 -2.34 -9.40 -4.09
C ASP A 90 -3.76 -9.85 -3.73
N ASN A 91 -4.68 -9.78 -4.70
CA ASN A 91 -5.99 -10.44 -4.65
C ASN A 91 -5.88 -11.95 -4.93
N ALA A 92 -7.02 -12.64 -4.97
CA ALA A 92 -7.10 -14.08 -5.26
C ALA A 92 -6.52 -14.48 -6.62
N GLU A 93 -6.55 -13.56 -7.58
CA GLU A 93 -6.05 -13.73 -8.95
C GLU A 93 -4.54 -13.45 -9.09
N GLY A 94 -3.87 -13.04 -8.01
CA GLY A 94 -2.45 -12.66 -8.03
C GLY A 94 -2.19 -11.26 -8.62
N GLU A 95 -3.20 -10.40 -8.62
CA GLU A 95 -3.11 -9.02 -9.07
C GLU A 95 -2.81 -8.07 -7.90
N CYS A 96 -1.90 -7.10 -8.12
CA CYS A 96 -1.38 -6.25 -7.07
C CYS A 96 -2.41 -5.28 -6.49
N LEU A 97 -2.57 -5.30 -5.17
CA LEU A 97 -3.37 -4.36 -4.38
C LEU A 97 -2.49 -3.36 -3.62
N MET A 98 -1.24 -3.71 -3.35
CA MET A 98 -0.27 -2.83 -2.70
C MET A 98 1.15 -3.15 -3.18
N PHE A 99 1.90 -2.14 -3.61
CA PHE A 99 3.33 -2.29 -3.92
C PHE A 99 4.19 -1.30 -3.13
N GLU A 100 5.47 -1.61 -3.07
CA GLU A 100 6.54 -0.70 -2.67
C GLU A 100 7.57 -0.53 -3.80
N ASP A 101 8.09 0.69 -3.95
CA ASP A 101 9.24 1.01 -4.80
C ASP A 101 10.24 1.87 -4.02
N THR A 102 11.44 1.34 -3.85
CA THR A 102 12.58 2.01 -3.19
C THR A 102 13.69 2.38 -4.17
N THR A 103 13.45 2.21 -5.47
CA THR A 103 14.46 2.30 -6.53
C THR A 103 14.24 3.49 -7.45
N SER A 104 13.03 3.69 -7.99
CA SER A 104 12.73 4.74 -8.99
C SER A 104 13.00 6.16 -8.50
N TYR A 105 12.85 6.37 -7.19
CA TYR A 105 13.03 7.66 -6.52
C TYR A 105 14.07 7.61 -5.40
N ALA A 106 15.02 6.67 -5.45
CA ALA A 106 16.07 6.55 -4.45
C ALA A 106 16.78 7.91 -4.20
N PRO A 107 17.10 8.25 -2.94
CA PRO A 107 17.00 7.42 -1.73
C PRO A 107 15.60 7.39 -1.08
N GLY A 108 14.58 7.98 -1.71
CA GLY A 108 13.20 7.93 -1.21
C GLY A 108 12.47 6.64 -1.52
N ARG A 109 11.18 6.67 -1.20
CA ARG A 109 10.31 5.50 -1.24
C ARG A 109 8.90 5.87 -1.64
N LEU A 110 8.31 5.04 -2.48
CA LEU A 110 6.90 5.08 -2.85
C LEU A 110 6.21 3.82 -2.33
N VAL A 111 5.06 4.01 -1.68
CA VAL A 111 4.15 2.94 -1.32
C VAL A 111 2.79 3.29 -1.91
N VAL A 112 2.22 2.39 -2.70
CA VAL A 112 0.90 2.60 -3.31
C VAL A 112 0.00 1.44 -2.95
N THR A 113 -1.24 1.73 -2.57
CA THR A 113 -2.27 0.70 -2.40
C THR A 113 -3.61 1.17 -2.99
N THR A 114 -4.35 0.24 -3.59
CA THR A 114 -5.73 0.46 -4.03
C THR A 114 -6.72 0.42 -2.87
N LEU A 115 -6.28 -0.03 -1.70
CA LEU A 115 -7.08 -0.05 -0.49
C LEU A 115 -7.24 1.36 0.10
N ASP A 116 -8.39 1.64 0.71
CA ASP A 116 -8.78 2.97 1.20
C ASP A 116 -9.00 3.01 2.73
N PRO A 117 -7.99 2.63 3.54
CA PRO A 117 -8.17 2.37 4.96
C PRO A 117 -8.65 3.58 5.76
N PHE A 118 -8.21 4.80 5.42
CA PHE A 118 -8.62 6.02 6.13
C PHE A 118 -10.10 6.35 5.95
N PHE A 119 -10.65 6.13 4.76
CA PHE A 119 -12.07 6.40 4.51
C PHE A 119 -12.95 5.48 5.37
N HIS A 120 -12.69 4.17 5.36
CA HIS A 120 -13.50 3.20 6.12
C HIS A 120 -13.22 3.20 7.61
N HIS A 121 -11.99 3.53 8.03
CA HIS A 121 -11.70 3.81 9.42
C HIS A 121 -12.62 4.94 9.94
N GLY A 122 -12.76 6.02 9.17
CA GLY A 122 -13.63 7.14 9.50
C GLY A 122 -15.14 6.82 9.46
N MET A 123 -15.54 5.73 8.79
CA MET A 123 -16.93 5.29 8.70
C MET A 123 -17.33 4.24 9.76
N PHE A 124 -16.36 3.74 10.56
CA PHE A 124 -16.57 2.88 11.73
C PHE A 124 -17.24 1.51 11.49
N PHE A 125 -17.39 1.05 10.26
CA PHE A 125 -18.08 -0.21 9.95
C PHE A 125 -17.17 -1.36 9.47
N MET A 126 -15.89 -1.08 9.22
CA MET A 126 -14.90 -2.08 8.80
C MET A 126 -13.69 -2.14 9.74
N PRO A 127 -13.71 -2.98 10.79
CA PRO A 127 -12.62 -3.06 11.76
C PRO A 127 -11.24 -3.39 11.18
N ALA A 128 -11.20 -4.13 10.05
CA ALA A 128 -9.96 -4.46 9.35
C ALA A 128 -9.17 -3.20 8.95
N THR A 129 -9.86 -2.14 8.52
CA THR A 129 -9.20 -0.89 8.09
C THR A 129 -8.49 -0.17 9.23
N THR A 130 -9.05 -0.21 10.45
CA THR A 130 -8.37 0.28 11.66
C THR A 130 -7.11 -0.53 11.95
N ARG A 131 -7.19 -1.87 11.89
CA ARG A 131 -6.00 -2.72 12.12
C ARG A 131 -4.94 -2.49 11.05
N PHE A 132 -5.35 -2.34 9.79
CA PHE A 132 -4.45 -2.01 8.69
C PHE A 132 -3.70 -0.70 8.97
N LEU A 133 -4.38 0.37 9.39
CA LEU A 133 -3.71 1.64 9.76
C LEU A 133 -2.77 1.49 10.96
N LEU A 134 -3.17 0.71 11.97
CA LEU A 134 -2.35 0.43 13.15
C LEU A 134 -1.08 -0.37 12.82
N GLY A 135 -1.07 -1.12 11.71
CA GLY A 135 0.14 -1.76 11.18
C GLY A 135 0.93 -0.86 10.23
N LEU A 136 0.24 -0.24 9.27
CA LEU A 136 0.83 0.55 8.19
C LEU A 136 1.60 1.76 8.72
N LEU A 137 1.02 2.53 9.65
CA LEU A 137 1.65 3.76 10.13
C LEU A 137 2.94 3.49 10.91
N PRO A 138 3.00 2.54 11.87
CA PRO A 138 4.26 2.15 12.50
C PRO A 138 5.26 1.56 11.51
N TRP A 139 4.83 0.73 10.55
CA TRP A 139 5.72 0.20 9.53
C TRP A 139 6.39 1.32 8.73
N LEU A 140 5.61 2.29 8.23
CA LEU A 140 6.14 3.46 7.50
C LEU A 140 7.12 4.25 8.35
N ALA A 141 6.83 4.47 9.64
CA ALA A 141 7.69 5.20 10.56
C ALA A 141 9.01 4.46 10.85
N ASP A 142 8.94 3.15 11.13
CA ASP A 142 10.09 2.32 11.50
C ASP A 142 11.02 2.00 10.32
N THR A 143 10.53 2.13 9.09
CA THR A 143 11.29 1.90 7.87
C THR A 143 11.65 3.19 7.14
N HIS A 144 11.25 4.34 7.68
CA HIS A 144 11.63 5.64 7.15
C HIS A 144 13.16 5.82 7.23
N GLY A 145 13.80 5.98 6.08
CA GLY A 145 15.24 6.21 6.01
C GLY A 145 16.10 4.99 6.33
N ALA A 146 15.65 3.74 6.11
CA ALA A 146 16.51 2.56 6.26
C ALA A 146 17.69 2.51 5.25
N GLY A 147 17.83 3.50 4.36
CA GLY A 147 19.05 3.81 3.60
C GLY A 147 19.99 4.86 4.25
N THR A 148 19.62 5.42 5.40
CA THR A 148 20.41 6.39 6.17
C THR A 148 20.37 6.01 7.64
N GLY A 149 21.43 5.32 8.11
CA GLY A 149 21.51 4.81 9.47
C GLY A 149 21.17 5.85 10.53
N ARG A 150 20.01 5.70 11.18
CA ARG A 150 19.77 6.29 12.49
C ARG A 150 20.50 5.44 13.52
N GLN A 151 21.71 5.85 13.88
CA GLN A 151 22.28 5.45 15.16
C GLN A 151 21.36 5.99 16.27
N LYS A 152 20.78 5.10 17.06
CA LYS A 152 20.15 5.47 18.31
C LYS A 152 21.27 5.94 19.24
N SER A 153 21.30 7.23 19.59
CA SER A 153 22.12 7.73 20.68
C SER A 153 21.63 7.12 21.99
N ALA A 154 22.54 6.46 22.71
CA ALA A 154 22.34 5.96 24.08
C ALA A 154 22.18 7.12 25.07
#